data_AF-A0A966YVD6-F1
#
_entry.id   AF-A0A966YVD6-F1
#
_cell.length_a   1.000
_cell.length_b   1.000
_cell.length_c   1.000
_cell.angle_alpha   90.00
_cell.angle_beta   90.00
_cell.angle_gamma   90.00
#
_symmetry.space_group_name_H-M   'P 1'
#
loop_
_entity.id
_entity.type
_entity.pdbx_description
1 polymer ?
#
loop_
_entity_poly.entity_id
_entity_poly.type
_entity_poly.pdbx_seq_one_letter_code
_entity_poly.pdbx_strand_id
1 'polypeptide(L)'
;MTGLLDFSSRVIDSGVADAPVNRVTQELSELREDLAIVESFSHSVVVDSGEGLIAFDTSAGNTGRAVVDEIARWRPQPVTHLMYTHGHADHVGGSREFAARWESPVVVGHSNVAHRFDRYEHTNNWNLDINLRQFGGIRADLNLGLVTDDDDPANDFAPASS
;
A
#
# COMPACT_ATOMS: atom_id res chain seq x y z
N MET A 1 6.64 14.18 17.00
CA MET A 1 5.38 14.36 16.28
C MET A 1 5.67 15.02 14.95
N THR A 2 5.46 14.28 13.87
CA THR A 2 5.60 14.80 12.50
C THR A 2 4.57 15.89 12.24
N GLY A 3 4.97 17.01 11.64
CA GLY A 3 4.06 18.13 11.27
C GLY A 3 3.07 17.81 10.14
N LEU A 4 2.77 16.52 9.90
CA LEU A 4 1.94 16.05 8.80
C LEU A 4 0.46 16.39 9.01
N LEU A 5 -0.04 16.31 10.25
CA LEU A 5 -1.41 16.74 10.57
C LEU A 5 -1.57 18.25 10.43
N ASP A 6 -0.57 19.03 10.85
CA ASP A 6 -0.56 20.49 10.69
C ASP A 6 -0.51 20.88 9.21
N PHE A 7 0.33 20.19 8.42
CA PHE A 7 0.39 20.36 6.98
C PHE A 7 -0.97 20.05 6.32
N SER A 8 -1.56 18.90 6.65
CA SER A 8 -2.87 18.49 6.12
C SER A 8 -3.96 19.51 6.45
N SER A 9 -4.06 19.92 7.73
CA SER A 9 -5.06 20.88 8.20
C SER A 9 -4.89 22.23 7.50
N ARG A 10 -3.65 22.72 7.39
CA ARG A 10 -3.35 23.95 6.66
C ARG A 10 -3.78 23.88 5.20
N VAL A 11 -3.46 22.80 4.49
CA VAL A 11 -3.82 22.64 3.07
C VAL A 11 -5.34 22.60 2.89
N ILE A 12 -6.05 21.86 3.75
CA ILE A 12 -7.52 21.72 3.70
C ILE A 12 -8.19 23.07 4.02
N ASP A 13 -7.81 23.72 5.12
CA ASP A 13 -8.48 24.92 5.61
C ASP A 13 -8.18 26.15 4.75
N SER A 14 -6.95 26.26 4.23
CA SER A 14 -6.56 27.38 3.36
C SER A 14 -6.91 27.17 1.90
N GLY A 15 -7.06 25.91 1.45
CA GLY A 15 -7.15 25.55 0.04
C GLY A 15 -5.86 25.76 -0.75
N VAL A 16 -4.72 26.00 -0.08
CA VAL A 16 -3.42 26.28 -0.72
C VAL A 16 -2.48 25.08 -0.56
N ALA A 17 -2.04 24.53 -1.70
CA ALA A 17 -1.02 23.48 -1.78
C ALA A 17 0.35 24.10 -2.13
N ASP A 18 1.04 24.63 -1.13
CA ASP A 18 2.36 25.29 -1.27
C ASP A 18 3.56 24.33 -1.20
N ALA A 19 3.30 23.03 -0.99
CA ALA A 19 4.25 21.94 -1.04
C ALA A 19 3.59 20.70 -1.68
N PRO A 20 4.37 19.66 -2.08
CA PRO A 20 3.80 18.44 -2.62
C PRO A 20 2.79 17.80 -1.65
N VAL A 21 1.53 17.74 -2.07
CA VAL A 21 0.42 17.11 -1.31
C VAL A 21 0.30 15.62 -1.60
N ASN A 22 0.77 15.18 -2.78
CA ASN A 22 1.00 13.77 -3.06
C ASN A 22 2.45 13.44 -2.68
N ARG A 23 2.63 12.69 -1.59
CA ARG A 23 3.93 12.42 -0.97
C ARG A 23 4.20 10.92 -1.05
N VAL A 24 5.11 10.53 -1.93
CA VAL A 24 5.52 9.13 -2.15
C VAL A 24 6.99 8.99 -1.74
N THR A 25 7.27 9.20 -0.45
CA THR A 25 8.63 9.28 0.10
C THR A 25 9.19 7.93 0.52
N GLN A 26 8.31 6.94 0.74
CA GLN A 26 8.63 5.66 1.39
C GLN A 26 9.14 5.84 2.82
N GLU A 27 8.71 6.91 3.50
CA GLU A 27 9.09 7.21 4.88
C GLU A 27 7.90 7.04 5.81
N LEU A 28 8.17 6.61 7.04
CA LEU A 28 7.17 6.55 8.10
C LEU A 28 7.08 7.87 8.88
N SER A 29 5.85 8.35 9.07
CA SER A 29 5.51 9.46 9.96
C SER A 29 4.64 8.98 11.11
N GLU A 30 5.09 9.19 12.35
CA GLU A 30 4.31 8.87 13.55
C GLU A 30 3.30 9.99 13.87
N LEU A 31 2.00 9.67 13.75
CA LEU A 31 0.90 10.60 13.95
C LEU A 31 0.52 10.73 15.44
N ARG A 32 0.57 9.61 16.16
CA ARG A 32 0.46 9.49 17.63
C ARG A 32 1.27 8.26 18.07
N GLU A 33 1.42 8.07 19.37
CA GLU A 33 2.25 6.99 19.95
C GLU A 33 1.97 5.58 19.39
N ASP A 34 0.74 5.30 18.96
CA ASP A 34 0.27 4.00 18.49
C ASP A 34 -0.29 4.05 17.06
N LEU A 35 0.01 5.08 16.29
CA LEU A 35 -0.43 5.23 14.90
C LEU A 35 0.62 5.93 14.05
N ALA A 36 1.00 5.27 12.98
CA ALA A 36 1.91 5.81 11.98
C ALA A 36 1.32 5.64 10.58
N ILE A 37 1.90 6.37 9.64
CA ILE A 37 1.62 6.25 8.21
C ILE A 37 2.93 6.13 7.45
N VAL A 38 3.03 5.15 6.56
CA VAL A 38 4.10 5.09 5.55
C VAL A 38 3.61 5.76 4.28
N GLU A 39 4.25 6.86 3.91
CA GLU A 39 3.91 7.65 2.72
C GLU A 39 4.43 6.96 1.45
N SER A 40 3.66 5.98 0.93
CA SER A 40 3.92 5.28 -0.35
C SER A 40 2.87 5.66 -1.41
N PHE A 41 2.87 5.02 -2.58
CA PHE A 41 1.92 5.36 -3.66
C PHE A 41 0.47 5.27 -3.19
N SER A 42 0.12 4.14 -2.57
CA SER A 42 -0.99 4.07 -1.62
C SER A 42 -0.39 3.92 -0.25
N HIS A 43 -0.78 4.79 0.66
CA HIS A 43 -0.20 4.83 1.99
C HIS A 43 -0.57 3.58 2.79
N SER A 44 0.34 3.13 3.65
CA SER A 44 0.02 2.11 4.66
C SER A 44 -0.13 2.79 6.01
N VAL A 45 -1.33 2.73 6.59
CA VAL A 45 -1.60 3.26 7.93
C VAL A 45 -1.45 2.11 8.92
N VAL A 46 -0.67 2.29 9.98
CA VAL A 46 -0.35 1.20 10.92
C VAL A 46 -0.72 1.57 12.33
N VAL A 47 -1.51 0.72 12.98
CA VAL A 47 -1.93 0.84 14.37
C VAL A 47 -1.18 -0.19 15.20
N ASP A 48 -0.58 0.24 16.31
CA ASP A 48 -0.09 -0.67 17.35
C ASP A 48 -1.24 -0.96 18.33
N SER A 49 -1.75 -2.19 18.36
CA SER A 49 -2.85 -2.57 19.26
C SER A 49 -2.38 -2.96 20.66
N GLY A 50 -1.06 -3.05 20.88
CA GLY A 50 -0.45 -3.66 22.06
C GLY A 50 -0.30 -5.19 21.99
N GLU A 51 -1.09 -5.87 21.16
CA GLU A 51 -0.99 -7.32 20.90
C GLU A 51 -0.27 -7.64 19.58
N GLY A 52 -0.10 -6.65 18.73
CA GLY A 52 0.53 -6.72 17.42
C GLY A 52 0.21 -5.49 16.59
N LEU A 53 0.80 -5.40 15.39
CA LEU A 53 0.52 -4.31 14.48
C LEU A 53 -0.61 -4.68 13.50
N ILE A 54 -1.47 -3.72 13.22
CA ILE A 54 -2.52 -3.80 12.20
C ILE A 54 -2.14 -2.81 11.11
N ALA A 55 -1.85 -3.30 9.90
CA ALA A 55 -1.57 -2.45 8.76
C ALA A 55 -2.80 -2.37 7.85
N PHE A 56 -3.21 -1.15 7.53
CA PHE A 56 -4.22 -0.84 6.52
C PHE A 56 -3.51 -0.66 5.20
N ASP A 57 -3.80 -1.55 4.25
CA ASP A 57 -3.16 -1.66 2.95
C ASP A 57 -1.63 -1.91 3.02
N THR A 58 -1.08 -2.43 1.92
CA THR A 58 0.32 -2.88 1.78
C THR A 58 1.09 -2.12 0.71
N SER A 59 0.49 -1.08 0.14
CA SER A 59 0.99 -0.39 -1.07
C SER A 59 1.13 -1.34 -2.28
N ALA A 60 1.77 -0.84 -3.33
CA ALA A 60 2.05 -1.55 -4.57
C ALA A 60 3.13 -2.62 -4.39
N GLY A 61 3.15 -3.61 -5.30
CA GLY A 61 4.06 -4.74 -5.22
C GLY A 61 5.54 -4.36 -5.23
N ASN A 62 5.93 -3.29 -5.91
CA ASN A 62 7.32 -2.85 -6.00
C ASN A 62 7.79 -1.95 -4.83
N THR A 63 6.86 -1.39 -4.04
CA THR A 63 7.17 -0.59 -2.85
C THR A 63 6.91 -1.35 -1.55
N GLY A 64 6.25 -2.52 -1.59
CA GLY A 64 5.93 -3.32 -0.41
C GLY A 64 7.11 -3.60 0.53
N ARG A 65 8.31 -3.90 0.00
CA ARG A 65 9.51 -4.11 0.83
C ARG A 65 9.89 -2.85 1.62
N ALA A 66 9.86 -1.67 0.99
CA ALA A 66 10.18 -0.42 1.66
C ALA A 66 9.18 -0.12 2.78
N VAL A 67 7.89 -0.37 2.52
CA VAL A 67 6.83 -0.24 3.54
C VAL A 67 7.09 -1.17 4.73
N VAL A 68 7.36 -2.45 4.47
CA VAL A 68 7.68 -3.44 5.50
C VAL A 68 8.89 -3.03 6.34
N ASP A 69 9.96 -2.55 5.70
CA ASP A 69 11.19 -2.14 6.35
C ASP A 69 10.97 -0.96 7.31
N GLU A 70 10.19 0.04 6.90
CA GLU A 70 9.88 1.20 7.75
C GLU A 70 8.98 0.83 8.94
N ILE A 71 7.99 -0.03 8.74
CA ILE A 71 7.15 -0.54 9.84
C ILE A 71 8.00 -1.30 10.86
N ALA A 72 8.89 -2.18 10.38
CA ALA A 72 9.78 -2.97 11.23
C ALA A 72 10.81 -2.10 12.00
N ARG A 73 11.16 -0.92 11.48
CA ARG A 73 12.00 0.06 12.18
C ARG A 73 11.22 0.81 13.25
N TRP A 74 9.95 1.13 13.00
CA TRP A 74 9.11 1.86 13.94
C TRP A 74 8.72 1.03 15.17
N ARG A 75 8.35 -0.25 14.97
CA ARG A 75 7.96 -1.15 16.06
C ARG A 75 8.53 -2.56 15.87
N PRO A 76 9.06 -3.19 16.94
CA PRO A 76 9.57 -4.56 16.87
C PRO A 76 8.47 -5.64 16.79
N GLN A 77 7.24 -5.34 17.20
CA GLN A 77 6.11 -6.26 17.15
C GLN A 77 5.76 -6.64 15.69
N PRO A 78 5.25 -7.86 15.46
CA PRO A 78 4.87 -8.28 14.12
C PRO A 78 3.58 -7.59 13.65
N VAL A 79 3.46 -7.39 12.33
CA VAL A 79 2.15 -7.16 11.72
C VAL A 79 1.37 -8.46 11.77
N THR A 80 0.27 -8.48 12.51
CA THR A 80 -0.57 -9.67 12.69
C THR A 80 -1.80 -9.63 11.79
N HIS A 81 -2.22 -8.44 11.36
CA HIS A 81 -3.39 -8.25 10.51
C HIS A 81 -3.13 -7.26 9.36
N LEU A 82 -3.63 -7.61 8.19
CA LEU A 82 -3.76 -6.71 7.04
C LEU A 82 -5.23 -6.37 6.83
N MET A 83 -5.54 -5.08 6.90
CA MET A 83 -6.88 -4.55 6.62
C MET A 83 -6.87 -3.97 5.21
N TYR A 84 -7.48 -4.69 4.26
CA TYR A 84 -7.66 -4.16 2.90
C TYR A 84 -8.83 -3.19 2.90
N THR A 85 -8.53 -1.92 2.66
CA THR A 85 -9.57 -0.90 2.49
C THR A 85 -10.42 -1.19 1.26
N HIS A 86 -9.78 -1.67 0.18
CA HIS A 86 -10.39 -2.18 -1.03
C HIS A 86 -9.38 -2.99 -1.86
N GLY A 87 -9.87 -3.73 -2.86
CA GLY A 87 -9.06 -4.67 -3.66
C GLY A 87 -8.38 -4.06 -4.89
N HIS A 88 -7.73 -2.90 -4.77
CA HIS A 88 -6.89 -2.34 -5.84
C HIS A 88 -5.44 -2.82 -5.71
N ALA A 89 -4.75 -3.04 -6.84
CA ALA A 89 -3.38 -3.57 -6.87
C ALA A 89 -2.38 -2.69 -6.10
N ASP A 90 -2.55 -1.37 -6.16
CA ASP A 90 -1.76 -0.40 -5.40
C ASP A 90 -2.04 -0.42 -3.90
N HIS A 91 -3.13 -1.04 -3.44
CA HIS A 91 -3.42 -1.20 -2.02
C HIS A 91 -3.01 -2.57 -1.48
N VAL A 92 -3.05 -3.63 -2.30
CA VAL A 92 -2.83 -5.01 -1.84
C VAL A 92 -1.55 -5.65 -2.38
N GLY A 93 -0.91 -5.05 -3.39
CA GLY A 93 0.18 -5.67 -4.14
C GLY A 93 1.43 -5.97 -3.32
N GLY A 94 1.68 -5.20 -2.25
CA GLY A 94 2.79 -5.42 -1.33
C GLY A 94 2.62 -6.60 -0.36
N SER A 95 1.47 -7.29 -0.36
CA SER A 95 1.12 -8.30 0.65
C SER A 95 2.11 -9.46 0.77
N ARG A 96 2.75 -9.87 -0.33
CA ARG A 96 3.79 -10.91 -0.31
C ARG A 96 4.98 -10.53 0.58
N GLU A 97 5.33 -9.24 0.63
CA GLU A 97 6.46 -8.76 1.41
C GLU A 97 6.13 -8.74 2.91
N PHE A 98 4.88 -8.42 3.25
CA PHE A 98 4.37 -8.54 4.62
C PHE A 98 4.35 -10.01 5.07
N ALA A 99 3.86 -10.92 4.22
CA ALA A 99 3.84 -12.35 4.51
C ALA A 99 5.24 -12.93 4.71
N ALA A 100 6.21 -12.51 3.89
CA ALA A 100 7.61 -12.91 4.01
C ALA A 100 8.27 -12.42 5.31
N ARG A 101 7.85 -11.25 5.83
CA ARG A 101 8.45 -10.65 7.03
C ARG A 101 7.85 -11.15 8.35
N TRP A 102 6.55 -11.40 8.39
CA TRP A 102 5.80 -11.69 9.62
C TRP A 102 4.94 -12.96 9.56
N GLU A 103 5.33 -13.92 8.70
CA GLU A 103 4.75 -15.27 8.67
C GLU A 103 3.23 -15.27 8.42
N SER A 104 2.82 -14.62 7.33
CA SER A 104 1.43 -14.54 6.84
C SER A 104 0.42 -13.94 7.83
N PRO A 105 0.35 -12.60 7.92
CA PRO A 105 -0.69 -11.91 8.69
C PRO A 105 -2.11 -12.31 8.26
N VAL A 106 -3.07 -12.23 9.18
CA VAL A 106 -4.49 -12.45 8.87
C VAL A 106 -4.99 -11.32 7.97
N VAL A 107 -5.50 -11.65 6.80
CA VAL A 107 -6.08 -10.68 5.87
C VAL A 107 -7.56 -10.51 6.15
N VAL A 108 -7.99 -9.26 6.34
CA VAL A 108 -9.38 -8.87 6.55
C VAL A 108 -9.76 -7.84 5.50
N GLY A 109 -10.88 -8.06 4.83
CA GLY A 109 -11.42 -7.15 3.83
C GLY A 109 -12.88 -7.44 3.54
N HIS A 110 -13.51 -6.56 2.76
CA HIS A 110 -14.87 -6.79 2.30
C HIS A 110 -14.94 -8.03 1.39
N SER A 111 -16.01 -8.82 1.43
CA SER A 111 -16.15 -10.06 0.63
C SER A 111 -15.95 -9.85 -0.87
N ASN A 112 -16.39 -8.71 -1.39
CA ASN A 112 -16.20 -8.30 -2.79
C ASN A 112 -14.74 -8.07 -3.22
N VAL A 113 -13.78 -8.04 -2.30
CA VAL A 113 -12.35 -7.94 -2.64
C VAL A 113 -11.89 -9.17 -3.43
N ALA A 114 -12.28 -10.37 -3.00
CA ALA A 114 -11.95 -11.62 -3.72
C ALA A 114 -12.54 -11.61 -5.15
N HIS A 115 -13.83 -11.27 -5.27
CA HIS A 115 -14.49 -11.12 -6.59
C HIS A 115 -13.81 -10.09 -7.50
N ARG A 116 -13.19 -9.07 -6.91
CA ARG A 116 -12.44 -8.07 -7.67
C ARG A 116 -11.14 -8.64 -8.20
N PHE A 117 -10.45 -9.48 -7.44
CA PHE A 117 -9.23 -10.17 -7.89
C PHE A 117 -9.54 -11.12 -9.03
N ASP A 118 -10.60 -11.94 -8.93
CA ASP A 118 -11.05 -12.82 -10.01
C ASP A 118 -11.29 -12.03 -11.31
N ARG A 119 -11.90 -10.84 -11.19
CA ARG A 119 -12.14 -9.95 -12.34
C ARG A 119 -10.84 -9.39 -12.91
N TYR A 120 -9.86 -9.02 -12.08
CA TYR A 120 -8.58 -8.53 -12.57
C TYR A 120 -7.82 -9.60 -13.33
N GLU A 121 -7.78 -10.83 -12.81
CA GLU A 121 -7.19 -11.98 -13.50
C GLU A 121 -7.90 -12.21 -14.84
N HIS A 122 -9.24 -12.29 -14.84
CA HIS A 122 -10.03 -12.53 -16.04
C HIS A 122 -9.85 -11.44 -17.13
N THR A 123 -9.58 -10.21 -16.72
CA THR A 123 -9.48 -9.06 -17.64
C THR A 123 -8.08 -8.49 -17.76
N ASN A 124 -7.04 -9.23 -17.33
CA ASN A 124 -5.69 -8.69 -17.15
C ASN A 124 -5.15 -8.01 -18.40
N ASN A 125 -5.19 -8.67 -19.55
CA ASN A 125 -4.66 -8.14 -20.82
C ASN A 125 -5.33 -6.80 -21.21
N TRP A 126 -6.64 -6.65 -20.94
CA TRP A 126 -7.33 -5.38 -21.17
C TRP A 126 -6.89 -4.30 -20.19
N ASN A 127 -6.67 -4.65 -18.92
CA ASN A 127 -6.14 -3.71 -17.93
C ASN A 127 -4.74 -3.25 -18.31
N LEU A 128 -3.87 -4.14 -18.79
CA LEU A 128 -2.52 -3.79 -19.27
C LEU A 128 -2.57 -2.82 -20.45
N ASP A 129 -3.37 -3.12 -21.47
CA ASP A 129 -3.54 -2.23 -22.65
C ASP A 129 -4.06 -0.84 -22.26
N ILE A 130 -5.01 -0.78 -21.32
CA ILE A 130 -5.59 0.49 -20.84
C ILE A 130 -4.56 1.24 -19.99
N ASN A 131 -3.86 0.56 -19.08
CA ASN A 131 -2.81 1.13 -18.25
C ASN A 131 -1.66 1.68 -19.09
N LEU A 132 -1.27 1.00 -20.19
CA LEU A 132 -0.28 1.52 -21.13
C LEU A 132 -0.71 2.85 -21.78
N ARG A 133 -2.00 3.04 -22.05
CA ARG A 133 -2.50 4.32 -22.59
C ARG A 133 -2.60 5.40 -21.51
N GLN A 134 -3.08 5.02 -20.32
CA GLN A 134 -3.27 5.94 -19.21
C GLN A 134 -1.94 6.38 -18.58
N PHE A 135 -0.99 5.44 -18.50
CA PHE A 135 0.25 5.57 -17.73
C PHE A 135 1.52 5.35 -18.55
N GLY A 136 1.47 4.89 -19.80
CA GLY A 136 2.66 4.73 -20.66
C GLY A 136 3.33 6.05 -21.07
N GLY A 137 2.78 7.19 -20.65
CA GLY A 137 3.44 8.51 -20.66
C GLY A 137 3.90 9.00 -19.29
N ILE A 138 3.71 8.23 -18.21
CA ILE A 138 4.17 8.57 -16.86
C ILE A 138 5.68 8.35 -16.78
N ARG A 139 6.35 9.30 -16.12
CA ARG A 139 7.80 9.29 -15.93
C ARG A 139 8.23 8.08 -15.10
N ALA A 140 9.31 7.43 -15.54
CA ALA A 140 9.90 6.26 -14.88
C ALA A 140 10.40 6.53 -13.44
N ASP A 141 10.52 7.81 -13.04
CA ASP A 141 11.00 8.23 -11.72
C ASP A 141 10.01 7.94 -10.58
N LEU A 142 8.73 7.71 -10.89
CA LEU A 142 7.74 7.38 -9.86
C LEU A 142 7.76 5.91 -9.43
N ASN A 143 8.42 5.02 -10.19
CA ASN A 143 8.55 3.59 -9.90
C ASN A 143 7.28 3.00 -9.26
N LEU A 144 6.15 3.00 -9.98
CA LEU A 144 4.84 2.65 -9.42
C LEU A 144 4.40 1.21 -9.68
N GLY A 145 5.13 0.45 -10.51
CA GLY A 145 4.78 -0.94 -10.83
C GLY A 145 3.40 -1.09 -11.50
N LEU A 146 2.84 0.00 -12.04
CA LEU A 146 1.51 0.04 -12.69
C LEU A 146 1.52 -0.54 -14.12
N VAL A 147 2.72 -0.89 -14.60
CA VAL A 147 2.95 -1.61 -15.85
C VAL A 147 3.78 -2.82 -15.47
N THR A 148 3.17 -4.00 -15.58
CA THR A 148 3.83 -5.30 -15.42
C THR A 148 3.77 -6.03 -16.76
N ASP A 149 4.79 -6.82 -17.08
CA ASP A 149 4.70 -7.79 -18.16
C ASP A 149 3.75 -8.92 -17.73
N ASP A 150 3.13 -9.62 -18.69
CA ASP A 150 2.15 -10.69 -18.44
C ASP A 150 2.67 -11.78 -17.47
N ASP A 151 3.99 -12.01 -17.44
CA ASP A 151 4.68 -13.03 -16.63
C ASP A 151 5.24 -12.50 -15.29
N ASP A 152 4.91 -11.27 -14.88
CA ASP A 152 5.43 -10.72 -13.61
C ASP A 152 4.77 -11.41 -12.39
N PRO A 153 5.54 -12.04 -11.48
CA PRO A 153 5.01 -12.61 -10.24
C PRO A 153 4.33 -11.58 -9.33
N ALA A 154 4.51 -10.28 -9.56
CA ALA A 154 3.73 -9.22 -8.92
C ALA A 154 2.25 -9.19 -9.31
N ASN A 155 1.84 -9.93 -10.34
CA ASN A 155 0.45 -10.10 -10.76
C ASN A 155 -0.30 -11.17 -9.95
N ASP A 156 0.38 -11.91 -9.07
CA ASP A 156 -0.25 -12.89 -8.17
C ASP A 156 -0.70 -12.19 -6.88
N PHE A 157 -1.99 -11.82 -6.84
CA PHE A 157 -2.55 -10.95 -5.80
C PHE A 157 -2.90 -11.67 -4.49
N ALA A 158 -2.70 -12.99 -4.37
CA ALA A 158 -3.04 -13.72 -3.16
C ALA A 158 -2.08 -14.88 -2.84
N PRO A 159 -1.64 -15.07 -1.58
CA PRO A 159 -1.13 -16.37 -1.17
C PRO A 159 -2.27 -17.40 -1.28
N ALA A 160 -1.95 -18.59 -1.77
CA ALA A 160 -2.90 -19.68 -1.94
C ALA A 160 -3.75 -19.85 -0.66
N SER A 161 -5.07 -19.74 -0.81
CA SER A 161 -6.00 -20.03 0.27
C SER A 161 -5.81 -21.47 0.74
N SER A 162 -5.66 -21.66 2.06
CA SER A 162 -5.79 -22.97 2.71
C SER A 162 -7.24 -23.28 3.07
#